data_AF-T1AVC2-F1
#
_entry.id   AF-T1AVC2-F1
#
_cell.length_a   1.000
_cell.length_b   1.000
_cell.length_c   1.000
_cell.angle_alpha   90.00
_cell.angle_beta   90.00
_cell.angle_gamma   90.00
#
_symmetry.space_group_name_H-M   'P 1'
#
loop_
_entity.id
_entity.type
_entity.pdbx_description
1 polymer ?
#
loop_
_entity_poly.entity_id
_entity_poly.type
_entity_poly.pdbx_seq_one_letter_code
_entity_poly.pdbx_strand_id
1 'polypeptide(L)'
;FEVIGEKVSYRLAQRPGSFVVLKYLRPVTKRRDIQAISCPPAPVGVIAGSRADVSLCAGLLVDKFAYHLPLYRQHQRLADAGITVSRPWLTQLAQQVIALLEPIHEAQLDAIRAGRVIAMDETPIKAGRRVEGKAAGKKHPGGMKTGYFWPVYGEHDEVCFPFFPSRAQVHVENCWGCRGPRAACCCPMATRPTPATRRRPV
;
A
#
# COMPACT_ATOMS: atom_id res chain seq x y z
N PHE A 1 -41.54 0.60 -22.10
CA PHE A 1 -40.99 1.46 -21.03
C PHE A 1 -40.73 2.84 -21.62
N GLU A 2 -40.77 3.89 -20.82
CA GLU A 2 -40.52 5.27 -21.23
C GLU A 2 -39.34 5.82 -20.43
N VAL A 3 -38.41 6.53 -21.07
CA VAL A 3 -37.29 7.16 -20.38
C VAL A 3 -37.76 8.51 -19.84
N ILE A 4 -37.75 8.65 -18.52
CA ILE A 4 -38.24 9.85 -17.81
C ILE A 4 -37.10 10.80 -17.44
N GLY A 5 -35.88 10.28 -17.36
CA GLY A 5 -34.71 11.10 -17.09
C GLY A 5 -33.43 10.28 -17.11
N GLU A 6 -32.33 10.94 -16.76
CA GLU A 6 -31.01 10.32 -16.75
C GLU A 6 -30.29 10.64 -15.45
N LYS A 7 -29.69 9.62 -14.83
CA LYS A 7 -28.73 9.81 -13.75
C LYS A 7 -27.32 9.80 -14.34
N VAL A 8 -26.63 10.94 -14.21
CA VAL A 8 -25.25 11.11 -14.66
C VAL A 8 -24.30 10.87 -13.50
N SER A 9 -23.19 10.18 -13.74
CA SER A 9 -22.11 10.00 -12.76
C SER A 9 -20.76 10.14 -13.46
N TYR A 10 -19.81 10.80 -12.80
CA TYR A 10 -18.48 11.06 -13.36
C TYR A 10 -17.43 10.30 -12.55
N ARG A 11 -16.44 9.73 -13.24
CA ARG A 11 -15.24 9.14 -12.62
C ARG A 11 -13.98 9.63 -13.30
N LEU A 12 -12.98 9.96 -12.50
CA LEU A 12 -11.64 10.28 -12.98
C LEU A 12 -10.86 8.98 -13.14
N ALA A 13 -10.38 8.73 -14.35
CA ALA A 13 -9.62 7.54 -14.74
C ALA A 13 -8.27 7.94 -15.35
N GLN A 14 -7.34 7.01 -15.35
CA GLN A 14 -6.01 7.19 -15.92
C GLN A 14 -5.82 6.26 -17.11
N ARG A 15 -5.32 6.82 -18.21
CA ARG A 15 -4.83 6.08 -19.38
C ARG A 15 -3.32 6.28 -19.48
N PRO A 16 -2.59 5.45 -20.24
CA PRO A 16 -1.19 5.71 -20.51
C PRO A 16 -1.00 7.15 -21.02
N GLY A 17 -0.20 7.94 -20.30
CA GLY A 17 0.11 9.33 -20.65
C GLY A 17 -1.03 10.35 -20.51
N SER A 18 -2.23 9.98 -20.05
CA SER A 18 -3.36 10.91 -20.00
C SER A 18 -4.36 10.61 -18.89
N PHE A 19 -5.16 11.60 -18.53
CA PHE A 19 -6.26 11.46 -17.60
C PHE A 19 -7.57 11.70 -18.33
N VAL A 20 -8.59 10.91 -18.01
CA VAL A 20 -9.90 10.99 -18.67
C VAL A 20 -11.02 11.00 -17.63
N VAL A 21 -12.09 11.74 -17.92
CA VAL A 21 -13.30 11.73 -17.10
C VAL A 21 -14.33 10.85 -17.77
N LEU A 22 -14.61 9.71 -17.16
CA LEU A 22 -15.64 8.77 -17.61
C LEU A 22 -17.02 9.29 -17.17
N LYS A 23 -17.91 9.53 -18.13
CA LYS A 23 -19.30 9.91 -17.90
C LYS A 23 -20.19 8.67 -18.05
N TYR A 24 -20.81 8.25 -16.95
CA TYR A 24 -21.80 7.19 -16.94
C TYR A 24 -23.20 7.79 -17.00
N LEU A 25 -23.95 7.42 -18.05
CA LEU A 25 -25.35 7.78 -18.23
C LEU A 25 -26.22 6.58 -17.86
N ARG A 26 -27.12 6.75 -16.89
CA ARG A 26 -28.05 5.71 -16.48
C ARG A 26 -29.48 6.17 -16.72
N PRO A 27 -30.19 5.62 -17.72
CA PRO A 27 -31.55 6.01 -17.99
C PRO A 27 -32.47 5.59 -16.84
N VAL A 28 -33.34 6.51 -16.42
CA VAL A 28 -34.43 6.25 -15.50
C VAL A 28 -35.64 5.93 -16.36
N THR A 29 -36.09 4.68 -16.29
CA THR A 29 -37.19 4.18 -17.12
C THR A 29 -38.43 3.96 -16.27
N LYS A 30 -39.59 4.28 -16.81
CA LYS A 30 -40.90 3.94 -16.23
C LYS A 30 -41.55 2.87 -17.07
N ARG A 31 -42.01 1.80 -16.41
CA ARG A 31 -42.83 0.78 -17.06
C ARG A 31 -44.26 1.32 -17.20
N ARG A 32 -44.83 1.25 -18.41
CA ARG A 32 -46.15 1.84 -18.70
C ARG A 32 -47.31 1.04 -18.10
N ASP A 33 -47.13 -0.26 -17.95
CA ASP A 33 -48.08 -1.23 -17.42
C ASP A 33 -48.24 -1.16 -15.89
N ILE A 34 -47.15 -1.11 -15.11
CA ILE A 34 -47.22 -1.04 -13.64
C ILE A 34 -46.92 0.37 -13.10
N GLN A 35 -46.63 1.34 -13.97
CA GLN A 35 -46.19 2.69 -13.60
C GLN A 35 -44.92 2.73 -12.71
N ALA A 36 -44.19 1.61 -12.60
CA ALA A 36 -43.01 1.46 -11.76
C ALA A 36 -41.78 2.14 -12.38
N ILE A 37 -41.01 2.85 -11.55
CA ILE A 37 -39.77 3.53 -11.95
C ILE A 37 -38.58 2.62 -11.64
N SER A 38 -37.75 2.37 -12.65
CA SER A 38 -36.54 1.54 -12.55
C SER A 38 -35.33 2.30 -13.10
N CYS A 39 -34.21 2.19 -12.42
CA CYS A 39 -32.93 2.76 -12.84
C CYS A 39 -31.84 1.70 -12.63
N PRO A 40 -30.97 1.46 -13.62
CA PRO A 40 -29.82 0.59 -13.44
C PRO A 40 -28.97 1.03 -12.23
N PRO A 41 -28.42 0.09 -11.44
CA PRO A 41 -27.55 0.43 -10.34
C PRO A 41 -26.33 1.22 -10.84
N ALA A 42 -25.78 2.06 -9.98
CA ALA A 42 -24.53 2.74 -10.32
C ALA A 42 -23.43 1.68 -10.49
N PRO A 43 -22.48 1.86 -11.43
CA PRO A 43 -21.33 0.99 -11.52
C PRO A 43 -20.68 0.86 -10.15
N VAL A 44 -20.31 -0.34 -9.74
CA VAL A 44 -19.59 -0.52 -8.47
C VAL A 44 -18.19 0.08 -8.65
N GLY A 45 -17.75 0.87 -7.67
CA GLY A 45 -16.39 1.40 -7.62
C GLY A 45 -15.58 0.58 -6.62
N VAL A 46 -14.26 0.54 -6.80
CA VAL A 46 -13.32 -0.09 -5.85
C VAL A 46 -13.50 0.51 -4.46
N ILE A 47 -13.67 1.82 -4.42
CA ILE A 47 -13.99 2.58 -3.21
C ILE A 47 -15.44 3.05 -3.33
N ALA A 48 -16.27 2.66 -2.38
CA ALA A 48 -17.67 3.04 -2.34
C ALA A 48 -17.83 4.57 -2.29
N GLY A 49 -18.66 5.11 -3.19
CA GLY A 49 -18.94 6.56 -3.26
C GLY A 49 -17.80 7.43 -3.81
N SER A 50 -16.66 6.84 -4.19
CA SER A 50 -15.55 7.62 -4.76
C SER A 50 -15.78 7.98 -6.23
N ARG A 51 -15.22 9.13 -6.62
CA ARG A 51 -15.10 9.57 -8.01
C ARG A 51 -13.83 9.06 -8.69
N ALA A 52 -12.96 8.34 -7.98
CA ALA A 52 -11.78 7.72 -8.56
C ALA A 52 -12.14 6.38 -9.22
N ASP A 53 -11.66 6.19 -10.44
CA ASP A 53 -11.69 4.89 -11.11
C ASP A 53 -10.54 3.98 -10.66
N VAL A 54 -10.68 2.67 -10.90
CA VAL A 54 -9.64 1.65 -10.62
C VAL A 54 -8.29 2.07 -11.22
N SER A 55 -8.31 2.56 -12.46
CA SER A 55 -7.11 2.94 -13.20
C SER A 55 -6.35 4.11 -12.55
N LEU A 56 -7.08 5.12 -12.06
CA LEU A 56 -6.49 6.23 -11.32
C LEU A 56 -5.90 5.76 -10.00
N CYS A 57 -6.61 4.91 -9.26
CA CYS A 57 -6.15 4.35 -7.99
C CYS A 57 -4.85 3.56 -8.18
N ALA A 58 -4.79 2.68 -9.18
CA ALA A 58 -3.60 1.88 -9.48
C ALA A 58 -2.43 2.78 -9.89
N GLY A 59 -2.64 3.71 -10.82
CA GLY A 59 -1.58 4.63 -11.27
C GLY A 59 -1.05 5.52 -10.16
N LEU A 60 -1.91 6.03 -9.27
CA LEU A 60 -1.51 6.82 -8.11
C LEU A 60 -0.54 6.05 -7.18
N LEU A 61 -0.86 4.79 -6.89
CA LEU A 61 -0.02 3.94 -6.03
C LEU A 61 1.29 3.55 -6.71
N VAL A 62 1.24 3.16 -7.99
CA VAL A 62 2.44 2.81 -8.77
C VAL A 62 3.38 4.02 -8.86
N ASP A 63 2.87 5.19 -9.22
CA ASP A 63 3.66 6.42 -9.28
C ASP A 63 4.27 6.74 -7.92
N LYS A 64 3.53 6.56 -6.82
CA LYS A 64 4.00 6.87 -5.47
C LYS A 64 5.08 5.91 -4.98
N PHE A 65 4.87 4.61 -5.15
CA PHE A 65 5.66 3.56 -4.50
C PHE A 65 6.71 2.93 -5.41
N ALA A 66 6.40 2.70 -6.69
CA ALA A 66 7.35 2.13 -7.65
C ALA A 66 8.25 3.20 -8.26
N TYR A 67 7.70 4.38 -8.59
CA TYR A 67 8.44 5.47 -9.23
C TYR A 67 8.80 6.64 -8.31
N HIS A 68 8.55 6.50 -7.00
CA HIS A 68 8.90 7.49 -5.98
C HIS A 68 8.38 8.92 -6.26
N LEU A 69 7.25 9.04 -6.96
CA LEU A 69 6.64 10.32 -7.27
C LEU A 69 5.72 10.75 -6.10
N PRO A 70 6.09 11.74 -5.28
CA PRO A 70 5.30 12.11 -4.10
C PRO A 70 3.93 12.67 -4.50
N LEU A 71 2.93 12.47 -3.64
CA LEU A 71 1.53 12.84 -3.91
C LEU A 71 1.33 14.32 -4.25
N TYR A 72 2.14 15.22 -3.68
CA TYR A 72 2.05 16.65 -4.03
C TYR A 72 2.47 16.92 -5.47
N ARG A 73 3.41 16.13 -6.02
CA ARG A 73 3.88 16.27 -7.40
C ARG A 73 2.92 15.61 -8.38
N GLN A 74 2.27 14.52 -7.97
CA GLN A 74 1.13 13.96 -8.71
C GLN A 74 -0.04 14.94 -8.76
N HIS A 75 -0.32 15.63 -7.64
CA HIS A 75 -1.32 16.70 -7.58
C HIS A 75 -1.02 17.85 -8.57
N GLN A 76 0.24 18.28 -8.64
CA GLN A 76 0.68 19.29 -9.62
C GLN A 76 0.47 18.80 -11.06
N ARG A 77 0.86 17.57 -11.39
CA ARG A 77 0.62 16.98 -12.73
C ARG A 77 -0.86 16.94 -13.11
N LEU A 78 -1.75 16.64 -12.14
CA LEU A 78 -3.19 16.68 -12.37
C LEU A 78 -3.68 18.11 -12.63
N ALA A 79 -3.19 19.09 -11.86
CA ALA A 79 -3.52 20.49 -12.08
C ALA A 79 -3.04 21.00 -13.45
N ASP A 80 -1.82 20.63 -13.85
CA ASP A 80 -1.26 20.97 -15.17
C ASP A 80 -2.04 20.31 -16.32
N ALA A 81 -2.64 19.14 -16.07
CA ALA A 81 -3.55 18.47 -17.01
C ALA A 81 -4.99 19.06 -17.00
N GLY A 82 -5.22 20.16 -16.29
CA GLY A 82 -6.54 20.82 -16.18
C GLY A 82 -7.50 20.15 -15.21
N ILE A 83 -7.04 19.25 -14.35
CA ILE A 83 -7.87 18.50 -13.40
C ILE A 83 -7.69 19.08 -11.99
N THR A 84 -8.73 19.79 -11.54
CA THR A 84 -8.75 20.38 -10.20
C THR A 84 -9.27 19.38 -9.18
N VAL A 85 -8.37 18.86 -8.35
CA VAL A 85 -8.69 18.00 -7.20
C VAL A 85 -8.04 18.52 -5.93
N SER A 86 -8.57 18.16 -4.77
CA SER A 86 -7.96 18.56 -3.49
C SER A 86 -6.78 17.64 -3.15
N ARG A 87 -5.72 18.21 -2.56
CA ARG A 87 -4.56 17.43 -2.08
C ARG A 87 -4.94 16.36 -1.05
N PRO A 88 -5.80 16.63 -0.05
CA PRO A 88 -6.20 15.62 0.93
C PRO A 88 -6.93 14.44 0.29
N TRP A 89 -7.68 14.66 -0.79
CA TRP A 89 -8.38 13.59 -1.49
C TRP A 89 -7.43 12.53 -2.05
N LEU A 90 -6.29 12.93 -2.63
CA LEU A 90 -5.28 11.97 -3.11
C LEU A 90 -4.67 11.14 -1.96
N THR A 91 -4.45 11.75 -0.81
CA THR A 91 -3.96 11.04 0.38
C THR A 91 -5.00 10.03 0.89
N GLN A 92 -6.27 10.43 0.96
CA GLN A 92 -7.37 9.56 1.36
C GLN A 92 -7.56 8.39 0.38
N LEU A 93 -7.50 8.66 -0.93
CA LEU A 93 -7.54 7.62 -1.94
C LEU A 93 -6.39 6.63 -1.75
N ALA A 94 -5.15 7.11 -1.62
CA ALA A 94 -4.01 6.23 -1.41
C ALA A 94 -4.20 5.32 -0.19
N GLN A 95 -4.66 5.88 0.94
CA GLN A 95 -4.93 5.11 2.16
C GLN A 95 -6.01 4.03 1.96
N GLN A 96 -7.12 4.39 1.31
CA GLN A 96 -8.22 3.46 1.06
C GLN A 96 -7.80 2.34 0.10
N VAL A 97 -7.03 2.63 -0.94
CA VAL A 97 -6.53 1.60 -1.85
C VAL A 97 -5.52 0.70 -1.16
N ILE A 98 -4.63 1.25 -0.32
CA ILE A 98 -3.69 0.45 0.49
C ILE A 98 -4.43 -0.52 1.42
N ALA A 99 -5.52 -0.07 2.07
CA ALA A 99 -6.33 -0.94 2.92
C ALA A 99 -6.96 -2.11 2.13
N LEU A 100 -7.31 -1.91 0.87
CA LEU A 100 -7.82 -2.98 0.01
C LEU A 100 -6.75 -4.00 -0.41
N LEU A 101 -5.46 -3.65 -0.28
CA LEU A 101 -4.33 -4.55 -0.57
C LEU A 101 -3.90 -5.38 0.65
N GLU A 102 -4.39 -5.04 1.85
CA GLU A 102 -4.10 -5.78 3.09
C GLU A 102 -4.33 -7.30 2.98
N PRO A 103 -5.47 -7.81 2.48
CA PRO A 103 -5.68 -9.25 2.36
C PRO A 103 -4.72 -9.94 1.37
N ILE A 104 -4.21 -9.22 0.38
CA ILE A 104 -3.19 -9.75 -0.55
C ILE A 104 -1.85 -9.87 0.17
N HIS A 105 -1.48 -8.84 0.94
CA HIS A 105 -0.29 -8.86 1.77
C HIS A 105 -0.35 -9.98 2.82
N GLU A 106 -1.49 -10.17 3.48
CA GLU A 106 -1.68 -11.27 4.44
C GLU A 106 -1.54 -12.64 3.77
N ALA A 107 -2.18 -12.85 2.62
CA ALA A 107 -2.07 -14.11 1.88
C ALA A 107 -0.62 -14.41 1.44
N GLN A 108 0.12 -13.40 1.00
CA GLN A 108 1.55 -13.54 0.67
C GLN A 108 2.40 -13.85 1.90
N LEU A 109 2.13 -13.18 3.02
CA LEU A 109 2.84 -13.42 4.27
C LEU A 109 2.59 -14.83 4.81
N ASP A 110 1.36 -15.33 4.69
CA ASP A 110 1.00 -16.70 5.08
C ASP A 110 1.67 -17.75 4.19
N ALA A 111 1.82 -17.48 2.89
CA ALA A 111 2.57 -18.34 1.99
C ALA A 111 4.07 -18.40 2.35
N ILE A 112 4.68 -17.25 2.68
CA ILE A 112 6.06 -17.18 3.19
C ILE A 112 6.20 -17.96 4.50
N ARG A 113 5.23 -17.85 5.42
CA ARG A 113 5.22 -18.59 6.70
C ARG A 113 5.14 -20.11 6.52
N ALA A 114 4.45 -20.57 5.48
CA ALA A 114 4.37 -22.00 5.15
C ALA A 114 5.66 -22.53 4.51
N GLY A 115 6.53 -21.63 4.02
CA GLY A 115 7.80 -21.99 3.40
C GLY A 115 8.82 -22.55 4.38
N ARG A 116 9.72 -23.41 3.89
CA ARG A 116 10.76 -24.03 4.74
C ARG A 116 11.93 -23.10 5.03
N VAL A 117 12.22 -22.18 4.13
CA VAL A 117 13.35 -21.24 4.21
C VAL A 117 12.81 -19.83 4.09
N ILE A 118 13.18 -18.99 5.04
CA ILE A 118 12.80 -17.58 5.09
C ILE A 118 14.09 -16.77 5.22
N ALA A 119 14.35 -15.92 4.23
CA ALA A 119 15.40 -14.92 4.33
C ALA A 119 14.79 -13.62 4.84
N MET A 120 15.41 -13.00 5.84
CA MET A 120 14.94 -11.74 6.41
C MET A 120 16.11 -10.81 6.71
N ASP A 121 15.89 -9.52 6.49
CA ASP A 121 16.82 -8.45 6.86
C ASP A 121 16.07 -7.36 7.65
N GLU A 122 16.81 -6.50 8.36
CA GLU A 122 16.25 -5.43 9.20
C GLU A 122 16.70 -4.06 8.68
N THR A 123 15.75 -3.23 8.25
CA THR A 123 16.03 -1.85 7.84
C THR A 123 15.41 -0.84 8.82
N PRO A 124 16.23 -0.10 9.60
CA PRO A 124 15.73 0.91 10.52
C PRO A 124 15.24 2.14 9.75
N ILE A 125 14.03 2.60 10.08
CA ILE A 125 13.42 3.79 9.48
C ILE A 125 12.94 4.78 10.54
N LYS A 126 12.82 6.04 10.15
CA LYS A 126 12.23 7.09 10.98
C LYS A 126 10.75 7.23 10.61
N ALA A 127 9.86 6.72 11.46
CA ALA A 127 8.42 6.72 11.24
C ALA A 127 7.66 7.26 12.45
N GLY A 128 6.80 8.25 12.21
CA GLY A 128 5.93 8.82 13.23
C GLY A 128 6.62 9.83 14.15
N ARG A 129 5.81 10.71 14.77
CA ARG A 129 6.31 11.70 15.73
C ARG A 129 6.65 11.02 17.06
N ARG A 130 7.81 11.36 17.63
CA ARG A 130 8.10 11.05 19.02
C ARG A 130 7.17 11.90 19.87
N VAL A 131 6.25 11.25 20.57
CA VAL A 131 5.41 11.92 21.58
C VAL A 131 6.35 12.30 22.73
N GLU A 132 6.39 13.58 23.07
CA GLU A 132 7.09 14.06 24.27
C GLU A 132 6.45 13.40 25.50
N GLY A 133 7.26 12.70 26.31
CA GLY A 133 6.78 12.16 27.60
C GLY A 133 7.33 10.82 28.09
N LYS A 134 8.07 10.02 27.30
CA LYS A 134 8.58 8.71 27.77
C LYS A 134 10.02 8.36 27.33
N ALA A 135 10.95 9.29 27.50
CA ALA A 135 12.37 8.95 27.55
C ALA A 135 13.12 10.08 28.26
N ALA A 136 13.56 9.81 29.49
CA ALA A 136 14.51 10.67 30.19
C ALA A 136 15.73 10.94 29.29
N GLY A 137 16.03 12.22 29.05
CA GLY A 137 17.40 12.64 28.76
C GLY A 137 17.77 13.17 27.38
N LYS A 138 16.89 13.26 26.36
CA LYS A 138 17.29 13.91 25.07
C LYS A 138 16.26 14.92 24.55
N LYS A 139 16.57 16.20 24.78
CA LYS A 139 15.87 17.43 24.40
C LYS A 139 16.05 17.77 22.91
N HIS A 140 15.32 17.10 22.02
CA HIS A 140 15.06 17.67 20.68
C HIS A 140 13.56 17.57 20.38
N PRO A 141 12.82 18.69 20.46
CA PRO A 141 11.41 18.74 20.05
C PRO A 141 11.37 18.48 18.53
N GLY A 142 10.74 17.37 18.12
CA GLY A 142 10.64 16.98 16.70
C GLY A 142 11.34 15.69 16.28
N GLY A 143 11.93 14.93 17.21
CA GLY A 143 12.47 13.61 16.88
C GLY A 143 11.40 12.67 16.28
N MET A 144 11.74 11.91 15.25
CA MET A 144 10.90 10.82 14.75
C MET A 144 11.17 9.53 15.54
N LYS A 145 10.14 8.70 15.77
CA LYS A 145 10.35 7.37 16.35
C LYS A 145 11.12 6.51 15.35
N THR A 146 12.07 5.73 15.82
CA THR A 146 12.68 4.69 15.00
C THR A 146 11.71 3.50 14.96
N GLY A 147 11.32 3.08 13.77
CA GLY A 147 10.65 1.81 13.52
C GLY A 147 11.51 0.94 12.60
N TYR A 148 11.07 -0.28 12.34
CA TYR A 148 11.86 -1.26 11.61
C TYR A 148 10.99 -1.89 10.53
N PHE A 149 11.43 -1.76 9.28
CA PHE A 149 10.88 -2.57 8.18
C PHE A 149 11.73 -3.82 8.05
N TRP A 150 11.05 -4.95 7.90
CA TRP A 150 11.67 -6.24 7.73
C TRP A 150 11.33 -6.75 6.33
N PRO A 151 12.21 -6.57 5.33
CA PRO A 151 12.10 -7.33 4.09
C PRO A 151 12.20 -8.81 4.39
N VAL A 152 11.18 -9.55 3.97
CA VAL A 152 11.13 -11.00 4.09
C VAL A 152 10.98 -11.58 2.71
N TYR A 153 11.80 -12.58 2.41
CA TYR A 153 11.81 -13.28 1.14
C TYR A 153 11.58 -14.78 1.37
N GLY A 154 10.53 -15.30 0.74
CA GLY A 154 10.13 -16.71 0.78
C GLY A 154 10.80 -17.56 -0.30
N GLU A 155 10.61 -18.87 -0.24
CA GLU A 155 11.21 -19.83 -1.18
C GLU A 155 10.57 -19.81 -2.59
N HIS A 156 9.40 -19.19 -2.75
CA HIS A 156 8.64 -19.11 -4.01
C HIS A 156 8.69 -17.72 -4.66
N ASP A 157 9.80 -16.98 -4.49
CA ASP A 157 9.97 -15.61 -4.99
C ASP A 157 8.96 -14.58 -4.42
N GLU A 158 8.48 -14.84 -3.21
CA GLU A 158 7.54 -13.97 -2.49
C GLU A 158 8.30 -12.94 -1.65
N VAL A 159 7.86 -11.68 -1.67
CA VAL A 159 8.46 -10.61 -0.86
C VAL A 159 7.37 -9.91 -0.05
N CYS A 160 7.58 -9.78 1.27
CA CYS A 160 6.72 -9.01 2.16
C CYS A 160 7.55 -8.05 3.03
N PHE A 161 6.93 -6.96 3.48
CA PHE A 161 7.57 -5.93 4.28
C PHE A 161 6.82 -5.64 5.59
N PRO A 162 6.80 -6.58 6.56
CA PRO A 162 6.26 -6.31 7.89
C PRO A 162 6.95 -5.12 8.58
N PHE A 163 6.16 -4.32 9.29
CA PHE A 163 6.63 -3.20 10.09
C PHE A 163 6.54 -3.53 11.58
N PHE A 164 7.62 -3.31 12.33
CA PHE A 164 7.64 -3.42 13.78
C PHE A 164 8.13 -2.13 14.46
N PRO A 165 7.54 -1.76 15.61
CA PRO A 165 7.93 -0.56 16.35
C PRO A 165 9.27 -0.75 17.09
N SER A 166 9.75 -1.98 17.26
CA SER A 166 11.00 -2.30 17.94
C SER A 166 11.70 -3.50 17.31
N ARG A 167 13.00 -3.67 17.64
CA ARG A 167 13.81 -4.85 17.25
C ARG A 167 13.67 -6.04 18.20
N ALA A 168 12.68 -6.02 19.09
CA ALA A 168 12.50 -7.09 20.06
C ALA A 168 12.16 -8.40 19.36
N GLN A 169 12.80 -9.50 19.80
CA GLN A 169 12.61 -10.84 19.26
C GLN A 169 11.14 -11.28 19.27
N VAL A 170 10.35 -10.82 20.24
CA VAL A 170 8.91 -11.08 20.35
C VAL A 170 8.14 -10.71 19.07
N HIS A 171 8.54 -9.64 18.36
CA HIS A 171 7.88 -9.26 17.11
C HIS A 171 8.13 -10.30 16.00
N VAL A 172 9.35 -10.81 15.93
CA VAL A 172 9.76 -11.85 14.99
C VAL A 172 9.07 -13.17 15.33
N GLU A 173 9.05 -13.56 16.61
CA GLU A 173 8.37 -14.78 17.07
C GLU A 173 6.87 -14.75 16.80
N ASN A 174 6.21 -13.63 17.06
CA ASN A 174 4.78 -13.47 16.75
C ASN A 174 4.51 -13.49 15.24
N CYS A 175 5.41 -12.93 14.44
CA CYS A 175 5.26 -12.90 12.99
C CYS A 175 5.41 -14.30 12.36
N TRP A 176 6.29 -15.14 12.90
CA TRP A 176 6.63 -16.46 12.31
C TRP A 176 6.09 -17.66 13.09
N GLY A 177 5.44 -17.45 14.24
CA GLY A 177 4.96 -18.54 15.10
C GLY A 177 6.07 -19.38 15.74
N CYS A 178 7.33 -18.96 15.63
CA CYS A 178 8.49 -19.70 16.09
C CYS A 178 8.70 -19.49 17.60
N ARG A 179 8.22 -20.40 18.44
CA ARG A 179 8.59 -20.45 19.87
C ARG A 179 9.78 -21.38 20.09
N GLY A 180 10.94 -20.83 20.44
CA GLY A 180 12.10 -21.59 20.93
C GLY A 180 13.20 -21.88 19.91
N PRO A 181 14.31 -22.52 20.35
CA PRO A 181 15.60 -22.59 19.64
C PRO A 181 15.63 -23.54 18.42
N ARG A 182 14.46 -24.03 17.97
CA ARG A 182 14.27 -24.84 16.76
C ARG A 182 13.60 -24.08 15.61
N ALA A 183 13.56 -22.75 15.69
CA ALA A 183 13.19 -21.93 14.54
C ALA A 183 14.22 -22.16 13.42
N ALA A 184 13.77 -22.65 12.28
CA ALA A 184 14.56 -22.76 11.06
C ALA A 184 15.41 -21.50 10.88
N CYS A 185 16.71 -21.69 10.66
CA CYS A 185 17.73 -20.64 10.62
C CYS A 185 17.21 -19.33 10.00
N CYS A 186 16.78 -18.38 10.83
CA CYS A 186 16.97 -16.97 10.54
C CYS A 186 18.48 -16.78 10.57
N CYS A 187 19.14 -16.98 9.43
CA CYS A 187 20.49 -16.49 9.25
C CYS A 187 20.30 -14.99 8.94
N PRO A 188 20.50 -14.06 9.90
CA PRO A 188 20.77 -12.70 9.48
C PRO A 188 21.95 -12.81 8.52
N MET A 189 21.90 -12.10 7.38
CA MET A 189 23.10 -11.88 6.57
C MET A 189 24.10 -11.06 7.40
N ALA A 190 24.69 -11.70 8.40
CA ALA A 190 25.91 -11.26 9.03
C ALA A 190 26.96 -11.30 7.92
N THR A 191 27.52 -10.14 7.64
CA THR A 191 28.71 -9.94 6.84
C THR A 191 29.68 -11.10 7.05
N ARG A 192 29.86 -11.94 6.02
CA ARG A 192 30.86 -13.00 6.07
C ARG A 192 32.21 -12.35 6.36
N PRO A 193 32.95 -12.74 7.41
CA PRO A 193 34.33 -12.32 7.53
C PRO A 193 35.10 -12.92 6.35
N THR A 194 35.75 -12.05 5.58
CA THR A 194 36.64 -12.43 4.49
C THR A 194 37.66 -13.44 5.03
N PRO A 195 37.82 -14.64 4.42
CA PRO A 195 38.79 -15.61 4.90
C PRO A 195 40.19 -15.00 4.74
N ALA A 196 40.93 -14.94 5.86
CA ALA A 196 42.30 -14.48 5.88
C ALA A 196 43.15 -15.33 4.92
N THR A 197 43.63 -14.70 3.84
CA THR A 197 44.55 -15.30 2.88
C THR A 197 45.85 -15.64 3.61
N ARG A 198 46.08 -16.93 3.91
CA ARG A 198 47.40 -17.42 4.33
C ARG A 198 48.40 -17.10 3.22
N ARG A 199 49.27 -16.11 3.45
CA ARG A 199 50.47 -15.91 2.64
C ARG A 199 51.35 -17.16 2.77
N ARG A 200 51.61 -17.84 1.67
CA ARG A 200 52.71 -18.82 1.59
C ARG A 200 54.02 -18.04 1.52
N PRO A 201 55.07 -18.41 2.26
CA PRO A 201 56.39 -17.82 2.09
C PRO A 201 56.95 -18.24 0.72
N VAL A 202 57.65 -17.29 0.09
CA VAL A 202 58.48 -17.48 -1.10
C VAL A 202 59.77 -18.21 -0.70
#